data_AF-A0A0F9HKW3-F1
#
_entry.id   AF-A0A0F9HKW3-F1
#
_cell.length_a   1.000
_cell.length_b   1.000
_cell.length_c   1.000
_cell.angle_alpha   90.00
_cell.angle_beta   90.00
_cell.angle_gamma   90.00
#
_symmetry.space_group_name_H-M   'P 1'
#
loop_
_entity.id
_entity.type
_entity.pdbx_description
1 polymer ?
#
loop_
_entity_poly.entity_id
_entity_poly.type
_entity_poly.pdbx_seq_one_letter_code
_entity_poly.pdbx_strand_id
1 'polypeptide(L)'
;MNEYSDRYTALGIPYPDTATVCKGQCEGIGVVPIQGGPSRSGLRVEGNLEEPWRSLWLEAESKSPSDDGWHFLKCPECNGTGKMVSQGTTVNQLEETGEENK
;
A
#
# COMPACT_ATOMS: atom_id res chain seq x y z
N MET A 1 30.06 24.14 0.77
CA MET A 1 28.67 24.22 0.30
C MET A 1 28.38 22.84 -0.26
N ASN A 2 27.64 21.99 0.47
CA ASN A 2 27.34 20.64 -0.02
C ASN A 2 26.15 20.75 -0.97
N GLU A 3 26.40 20.50 -2.25
CA GLU A 3 25.33 20.44 -3.25
C GLU A 3 24.64 19.09 -3.11
N TYR A 4 23.45 19.09 -2.53
CA TYR A 4 22.60 17.91 -2.46
C TYR A 4 21.75 17.86 -3.73
N SER A 5 22.08 16.95 -4.64
CA SER A 5 21.26 16.66 -5.81
C SER A 5 20.26 15.56 -5.44
N ASP A 6 18.97 15.79 -5.66
CA ASP A 6 17.98 14.73 -5.50
C ASP A 6 18.16 13.67 -6.59
N ARG A 7 17.52 12.50 -6.39
CA ARG A 7 17.66 11.38 -7.33
C ARG A 7 17.22 11.71 -8.76
N TYR A 8 16.26 12.62 -8.93
CA TYR A 8 15.70 12.95 -10.25
C TYR A 8 16.73 13.75 -11.04
N THR A 9 17.32 14.75 -10.38
CA THR A 9 18.41 15.54 -10.94
C THR A 9 19.66 14.70 -11.15
N ALA A 10 20.04 13.87 -10.18
CA ALA A 10 21.26 13.04 -10.24
C ALA A 10 21.20 11.97 -11.34
N LEU A 11 20.02 11.41 -11.62
CA LEU A 11 19.84 10.37 -12.64
C LEU A 11 19.33 10.93 -13.98
N GLY A 12 19.04 12.23 -14.07
CA GLY A 12 18.45 12.84 -15.27
C GLY A 12 17.07 12.29 -15.63
N ILE A 13 16.32 11.80 -14.64
CA ILE A 13 14.97 11.26 -14.84
C ILE A 13 13.91 12.32 -14.50
N PRO A 14 12.76 12.34 -15.19
CA PRO A 14 11.72 13.32 -14.90
C PRO A 14 11.14 13.12 -13.50
N TYR A 15 10.76 14.23 -12.86
CA TYR A 15 9.94 14.19 -11.65
C TYR A 15 8.60 13.51 -11.94
N PRO A 16 7.97 12.86 -10.95
CA PRO A 16 6.63 12.31 -11.12
C PRO A 16 5.63 13.43 -11.42
N ASP A 17 4.75 13.19 -12.38
CA ASP A 17 3.67 14.14 -12.70
C ASP A 17 2.65 14.16 -11.57
N THR A 18 2.58 15.28 -10.85
CA THR A 18 1.67 15.49 -9.71
C THR A 18 0.19 15.39 -10.10
N ALA A 19 -0.13 15.55 -11.39
CA ALA A 19 -1.46 15.36 -11.93
C ALA A 19 -1.81 13.88 -12.19
N THR A 20 -0.88 12.94 -11.99
CA THR A 20 -1.13 11.50 -12.18
C THR A 20 -0.78 10.63 -10.98
N VAL A 21 0.00 11.13 -10.02
CA VAL A 21 0.34 10.38 -8.80
C VAL A 21 -0.88 10.13 -7.92
N CYS A 22 -0.93 8.96 -7.29
CA CYS A 22 -1.94 8.64 -6.29
C CYS A 22 -1.89 9.66 -5.14
N LYS A 23 -3.06 10.17 -4.74
CA LYS A 23 -3.22 11.15 -3.66
C LYS A 23 -3.52 10.51 -2.30
N GLY A 24 -3.54 9.18 -2.25
CA GLY A 24 -3.72 8.42 -1.02
C GLY A 24 -2.47 8.34 -0.17
N GLN A 25 -2.54 7.59 0.91
CA GLN A 25 -1.46 7.39 1.90
C GLN A 25 -0.16 6.78 1.32
N CYS A 26 -0.16 6.34 0.06
CA CYS A 26 1.01 5.76 -0.58
C CYS A 26 1.93 6.76 -1.28
N GLU A 27 1.53 8.04 -1.38
CA GLU A 27 2.37 9.11 -1.93
C GLU A 27 2.96 8.79 -3.32
N GLY A 28 2.21 8.06 -4.14
CA GLY A 28 2.63 7.64 -5.48
C GLY A 28 3.58 6.44 -5.54
N ILE A 29 3.89 5.80 -4.41
CA ILE A 29 4.68 4.56 -4.35
C ILE A 29 3.81 3.32 -4.63
N GLY A 30 2.53 3.39 -4.27
CA GLY A 30 1.57 2.29 -4.44
C GLY A 30 1.49 1.33 -3.25
N VAL A 31 2.45 1.35 -2.33
CA VAL A 31 2.40 0.59 -1.07
C VAL A 31 2.55 1.51 0.13
N VAL A 32 2.01 1.11 1.28
CA VAL A 32 2.08 1.83 2.54
C VAL A 32 2.65 0.89 3.62
N PRO A 33 3.68 1.28 4.37
CA PRO A 33 4.13 0.52 5.53
C PRO A 33 3.10 0.70 6.67
N ILE A 34 2.51 -0.40 7.13
CA ILE A 34 1.52 -0.40 8.21
C ILE A 34 2.01 -1.30 9.33
N GLN A 35 2.09 -0.76 10.54
CA GLN A 35 2.37 -1.51 11.76
C GLN A 35 1.06 -1.95 12.41
N GLY A 36 0.90 -3.25 12.64
CA GLY A 36 -0.31 -3.80 13.27
C GLY A 36 -0.03 -4.87 14.33
N GLY A 37 1.23 -5.32 14.45
CA GLY A 37 1.69 -6.28 15.44
C GLY A 37 2.37 -5.63 16.64
N PRO A 38 2.70 -6.41 17.69
CA PRO A 38 3.49 -5.91 18.81
C PRO A 38 4.84 -5.40 18.33
N SER A 39 5.06 -4.09 18.44
CA SER A 39 6.34 -3.47 18.10
C SER A 39 7.46 -4.02 18.98
N ARG A 40 8.54 -4.56 18.39
CA ARG A 40 9.76 -4.91 19.13
C ARG A 40 10.42 -3.70 19.81
N SER A 41 10.09 -2.46 19.39
CA SER A 41 10.65 -1.22 19.93
C SER A 41 9.86 -0.60 21.09
N GLY A 42 8.73 -1.19 21.50
CA GLY A 42 7.88 -0.62 22.57
C GLY A 42 7.14 0.67 22.18
N LEU A 43 7.36 1.21 20.97
CA LEU A 43 6.58 2.29 20.39
C LEU A 43 5.27 1.67 19.84
N ARG A 44 4.28 1.53 20.71
CA ARG A 44 2.98 0.90 20.41
C ARG A 44 2.09 1.80 19.56
N VAL A 45 1.44 1.20 18.56
CA VAL A 45 0.05 1.52 18.19
C VAL A 45 -0.74 0.20 18.25
N GLU A 46 -0.86 -0.39 19.44
CA GLU A 46 -1.93 -1.37 19.67
C GLU A 46 -3.25 -0.58 19.65
N GLY A 47 -4.07 -0.79 18.61
CA GLY A 47 -5.52 -0.74 18.83
C GLY A 47 -6.41 0.03 17.84
N ASN A 48 -5.92 0.88 16.94
CA ASN A 48 -6.81 1.66 16.05
C ASN A 48 -6.32 1.72 14.60
N LEU A 49 -6.05 0.56 13.98
CA LEU A 49 -6.03 0.53 12.51
C LEU A 49 -7.48 0.67 12.03
N GLU A 50 -7.75 1.73 11.28
CA GLU A 50 -9.02 1.93 10.59
C GLU A 50 -9.12 1.04 9.34
N GLU A 51 -10.35 0.77 8.89
CA GLU A 51 -10.54 0.14 7.59
C GLU A 51 -10.15 1.11 6.46
N PRO A 52 -9.59 0.61 5.34
CA PRO A 52 -9.39 -0.81 5.01
C PRO A 52 -8.05 -1.40 5.53
N TRP A 53 -7.22 -0.61 6.21
CA TRP A 53 -5.86 -1.00 6.57
C TRP A 53 -5.80 -2.15 7.56
N ARG A 54 -6.75 -2.21 8.50
CA ARG A 54 -6.86 -3.33 9.43
C ARG A 54 -7.08 -4.66 8.72
N SER A 55 -8.06 -4.74 7.82
CA SER A 55 -8.35 -5.96 7.07
C SER A 55 -7.15 -6.39 6.21
N LEU A 56 -6.55 -5.46 5.48
CA LEU A 56 -5.38 -5.73 4.65
C LEU A 56 -4.17 -6.19 5.47
N TRP A 57 -3.97 -5.63 6.67
CA TRP A 57 -2.90 -6.04 7.56
C TRP A 57 -3.12 -7.46 8.08
N LEU A 58 -4.33 -7.79 8.54
CA LEU A 58 -4.67 -9.13 9.01
C LEU A 58 -4.55 -10.19 7.90
N GLU A 59 -4.92 -9.84 6.67
CA GLU A 59 -4.74 -10.72 5.51
C GLU A 59 -3.26 -10.97 5.22
N ALA A 60 -2.43 -9.92 5.23
CA ALA A 60 -0.99 -10.05 5.03
C ALA A 60 -0.33 -10.88 6.13
N GLU A 61 -0.68 -10.61 7.39
CA GLU A 61 -0.17 -11.34 8.56
C GLU A 61 -0.56 -12.82 8.52
N SER A 62 -1.81 -13.13 8.15
CA SER A 62 -2.27 -14.52 7.99
C SER A 62 -1.50 -15.29 6.91
N LYS A 63 -1.15 -14.61 5.81
CA LYS A 63 -0.40 -15.21 4.69
C LYS A 63 1.10 -15.34 4.98
N SER A 64 1.68 -14.34 5.62
CA SER A 64 3.09 -14.25 5.91
C SER A 64 3.27 -13.41 7.17
N PRO A 65 3.35 -14.03 8.37
CA PRO A 65 3.50 -13.30 9.62
C PRO A 65 4.72 -12.37 9.60
N SER A 66 4.57 -11.17 10.15
CA SER A 66 5.65 -10.20 10.28
C SER A 66 6.47 -10.46 11.55
N ASP A 67 7.79 -10.51 11.41
CA ASP A 67 8.68 -10.66 12.56
C ASP A 67 8.75 -9.39 13.44
N ASP A 68 8.50 -8.23 12.84
CA ASP A 68 8.65 -6.89 13.42
C ASP A 68 7.33 -6.12 13.56
N GLY A 69 6.21 -6.75 13.18
CA GLY A 69 4.88 -6.17 13.22
C GLY A 69 4.52 -5.28 12.02
N TRP A 70 5.40 -5.16 11.01
CA TRP A 70 5.19 -4.33 9.82
C TRP A 70 4.80 -5.14 8.59
N HIS A 71 3.83 -4.62 7.84
CA HIS A 71 3.49 -5.07 6.50
C HIS A 71 3.54 -3.92 5.49
N PHE A 72 4.06 -4.19 4.30
CA PHE A 72 3.94 -3.30 3.15
C PHE A 72 2.67 -3.64 2.39
N LEU A 73 1.61 -2.90 2.65
CA LEU A 73 0.28 -3.17 2.10
C LEU A 73 0.06 -2.38 0.82
N LYS A 74 -0.63 -2.98 -0.15
CA LYS A 74 -1.05 -2.27 -1.37
C LYS A 74 -2.01 -1.15 -1.00
N CYS A 75 -1.81 0.01 -1.59
CA CYS A 75 -2.72 1.13 -1.42
C CYS A 75 -4.08 0.81 -2.03
N PRO A 76 -5.19 0.92 -1.28
CA PRO A 76 -6.53 0.62 -1.76
C PRO A 76 -7.00 1.62 -2.81
N GLU A 77 -6.50 2.87 -2.76
CA GLU A 77 -6.93 3.93 -3.67
C GLU A 77 -6.35 3.78 -5.07
N CYS A 78 -5.12 3.27 -5.22
CA CYS A 78 -4.49 3.06 -6.52
C CYS A 78 -4.21 1.59 -6.85
N ASN A 79 -4.68 0.67 -6.01
CA ASN A 79 -4.43 -0.76 -6.10
C ASN A 79 -2.96 -1.12 -6.37
N GLY A 80 -2.02 -0.51 -5.64
CA GLY A 80 -0.60 -0.81 -5.82
C GLY A 80 0.14 -0.04 -6.93
N THR A 81 -0.55 0.71 -7.78
CA THR A 81 0.08 1.33 -8.97
C THR A 81 0.85 2.61 -8.71
N GLY A 82 0.57 3.29 -7.59
CA GLY A 82 1.08 4.64 -7.31
C GLY A 82 0.49 5.73 -8.22
N LYS A 83 -0.50 5.40 -9.06
CA LYS A 83 -1.14 6.34 -9.99
C LYS A 83 -2.61 6.53 -9.65
N MET A 84 -3.18 7.68 -9.99
CA MET A 84 -4.63 7.85 -9.90
C MET A 84 -5.32 6.86 -10.82
N VAL A 85 -6.34 6.19 -10.29
CA VAL A 85 -7.24 5.38 -11.11
C VAL A 85 -8.07 6.37 -11.92
N SER A 86 -7.91 6.38 -13.24
CA SER A 86 -8.84 7.11 -14.10
C SER A 86 -10.25 6.60 -13.79
N GLN A 87 -11.17 7.49 -13.39
CA GLN A 87 -12.58 7.14 -13.17
C GLN A 87 -13.12 6.45 -14.44
N GLY A 88 -13.19 5.12 -14.44
CA GLY A 88 -13.53 4.38 -15.65
C GLY A 88 -13.16 2.89 -15.70
N THR A 89 -12.83 2.24 -14.59
CA THR A 89 -12.67 0.77 -14.58
C THR A 89 -13.50 0.18 -13.47
N THR A 90 -14.72 -0.24 -13.81
CA THR A 90 -15.59 -1.07 -12.98
C THR A 90 -14.83 -2.35 -12.61
N VAL A 91 -14.63 -2.57 -11.31
CA VAL A 91 -14.20 -3.87 -10.80
C VAL A 91 -15.33 -4.86 -11.07
N ASN A 92 -15.12 -5.77 -12.02
CA ASN A 92 -16.05 -6.89 -12.21
C ASN A 92 -15.99 -7.77 -10.96
N GLN A 93 -17.15 -7.89 -10.30
CA GLN A 93 -17.50 -9.00 -9.42
C GLN A 93 -17.15 -10.31 -10.13
N LEU A 94 -16.19 -11.06 -9.60
CA LEU A 94 -16.13 -12.49 -9.87
C LEU A 94 -17.09 -13.14 -8.88
N GLU A 95 -18.28 -13.47 -9.36
CA GLU A 95 -19.19 -14.39 -8.71
C GLU A 95 -18.51 -15.76 -8.64
N GLU A 96 -18.25 -16.26 -7.44
CA GLU A 96 -17.91 -17.65 -7.20
C GLU A 96 -19.17 -18.49 -7.43
N THR A 97 -19.42 -18.94 -8.66
CA THR A 97 -20.31 -20.07 -8.91
C THR A 97 -19.56 -21.35 -8.58
N GLY A 98 -19.97 -21.99 -7.48
CA GLY A 98 -19.51 -23.31 -7.11
C GLY A 98 -19.95 -24.39 -8.09
N GLU A 99 -19.16 -25.45 -8.17
CA GLU A 99 -19.60 -26.73 -8.71
C GLU A 99 -18.91 -27.85 -7.92
N GLU A 100 -19.67 -28.42 -6.97
CA GLU A 100 -19.38 -29.70 -6.34
C GLU A 100 -19.54 -30.80 -7.39
N ASN A 101 -18.47 -31.52 -7.72
CA ASN A 101 -18.57 -32.76 -8.48
C ASN A 101 -18.50 -33.95 -7.52
N LYS A 102 -19.60 -34.70 -7.50
CA LYS A 102 -19.77 -36.00 -6.86
C LYS A 102 -19.65 -37.10 -7.90
#